data_AF-A0A3Q8HNV1-F1
#
_entry.id   AF-A0A3Q8HNV1-F1
#
_cell.length_a   1.000
_cell.length_b   1.000
_cell.length_c   1.000
_cell.angle_alpha   90.00
_cell.angle_beta   90.00
_cell.angle_gamma   90.00
#
_symmetry.space_group_name_H-M   'P 1'
#
loop_
_entity.id
_entity.type
_entity.pdbx_description
1 polymer ?
#
loop_
_entity_poly.entity_id
_entity_poly.type
_entity_poly.pdbx_seq_one_letter_code
_entity_poly.pdbx_strand_id
1 'polypeptide(L)'
;MRVLLFLFALQYAFPSLLTEEVRLFDLEPADAQKIIENHDQSLHYAPKIESNVPAIRFLGNEPHHVKEDIYLAKQYHGQDGIGGYIYGYNVPDIAKTERKKAGGDLRGAYNYISGGKEIKVEYWDNGNGFHQIDNVPKILPKQIDDSPEVKAAKEKFLARWHEEAERNKHPVTDPYNSEGQYASGPLSAQGQLEFKKQFQQQYQQGQYQQGQYQKPGQYQ
;
A
#
# COMPACT_ATOMS: atom_id res chain seq x y z
N MET A 1 -35.82 -36.98 75.28
CA MET A 1 -35.37 -35.67 74.79
C MET A 1 -33.91 -35.75 74.37
N ARG A 2 -33.55 -35.04 73.30
CA ARG A 2 -32.23 -34.80 72.69
C ARG A 2 -31.81 -35.75 71.57
N VAL A 3 -32.32 -35.40 70.39
CA VAL A 3 -31.86 -35.77 69.04
C VAL A 3 -30.49 -35.11 68.80
N LEU A 4 -29.48 -35.89 68.42
CA LEU A 4 -28.18 -35.40 67.97
C LEU A 4 -28.23 -35.27 66.43
N LEU A 5 -28.24 -34.04 65.94
CA LEU A 5 -28.22 -33.70 64.52
C LEU A 5 -26.79 -33.85 63.98
N PHE A 6 -26.60 -34.78 63.03
CA PHE A 6 -25.42 -34.87 62.18
C PHE A 6 -25.43 -33.70 61.18
N LEU A 7 -24.45 -32.81 61.28
CA LEU A 7 -24.18 -31.78 60.27
C LEU A 7 -23.10 -32.32 59.32
N PHE A 8 -23.55 -32.88 58.19
CA PHE A 8 -22.71 -33.16 57.04
C PHE A 8 -22.39 -31.82 56.36
N ALA A 9 -21.15 -31.33 56.51
CA ALA A 9 -20.66 -30.19 55.76
C ALA A 9 -20.41 -30.62 54.31
N LEU A 10 -21.34 -30.27 53.43
CA LEU A 10 -21.24 -30.47 51.98
C LEU A 10 -20.20 -29.48 51.43
N GLN A 11 -18.98 -29.98 51.19
CA GLN A 11 -17.95 -29.25 50.43
C GLN A 11 -18.42 -29.08 48.99
N TYR A 12 -19.02 -27.92 48.69
CA TYR A 12 -19.13 -27.46 47.31
C TYR A 12 -17.76 -26.99 46.86
N ALA A 13 -17.02 -27.88 46.20
CA ALA A 13 -15.97 -27.47 45.28
C ALA A 13 -16.66 -26.76 44.11
N PHE A 14 -16.67 -25.43 44.12
CA PHE A 14 -16.97 -24.65 42.92
C PHE A 14 -15.81 -24.90 41.94
N PRO A 15 -16.03 -25.53 40.78
CA PRO A 15 -15.05 -25.42 39.72
C PRO A 15 -15.04 -23.94 39.32
N SER A 16 -13.93 -23.25 39.60
CA SER A 16 -13.62 -21.96 39.02
C SER A 16 -13.53 -22.17 37.52
N LEU A 17 -14.66 -21.99 36.83
CA LEU A 17 -14.68 -21.69 35.41
C LEU A 17 -13.76 -20.49 35.24
N LEU A 18 -12.60 -20.70 34.61
CA LEU A 18 -11.75 -19.63 34.12
C LEU A 18 -12.46 -18.97 32.94
N THR A 19 -13.57 -18.29 33.22
CA THR A 19 -14.06 -17.24 32.34
C THR A 19 -13.05 -16.12 32.46
N GLU A 20 -12.34 -15.84 31.37
CA GLU A 20 -11.47 -14.67 31.29
C GLU A 20 -12.37 -13.43 31.47
N GLU A 21 -12.31 -12.84 32.65
CA GLU A 21 -13.08 -11.66 33.02
C GLU A 21 -12.62 -10.50 32.14
N VAL A 22 -13.53 -9.96 31.31
CA VAL A 22 -13.28 -8.70 30.60
C VAL A 22 -13.22 -7.61 31.65
N ARG A 23 -12.00 -7.31 32.11
CA ARG A 23 -11.74 -6.29 33.12
C ARG A 23 -11.55 -4.96 32.43
N LEU A 24 -12.48 -4.04 32.69
CA LEU A 24 -12.30 -2.64 32.37
C LEU A 24 -11.32 -2.06 33.41
N PHE A 25 -10.14 -1.65 32.95
CA PHE A 25 -9.15 -0.98 33.80
C PHE A 25 -9.10 0.49 33.41
N ASP A 26 -9.45 1.38 34.34
CA ASP A 26 -9.18 2.81 34.21
C ASP A 26 -7.69 3.03 34.44
N LEU A 27 -6.95 3.17 33.34
CA LEU A 27 -5.51 3.39 33.33
C LEU A 27 -5.24 4.87 33.06
N GLU A 28 -4.27 5.45 33.77
CA GLU A 28 -3.74 6.77 33.40
C GLU A 28 -3.18 6.72 31.97
N PRO A 29 -3.34 7.77 31.15
CA PRO A 29 -2.92 7.76 29.74
C PRO A 29 -1.45 7.35 29.53
N ALA A 30 -0.57 7.76 30.45
CA ALA A 30 0.85 7.41 30.39
C ALA A 30 1.11 5.90 30.61
N ASP A 31 0.31 5.25 31.44
CA ASP A 31 0.44 3.81 31.71
C ASP A 31 -0.18 2.99 30.59
N ALA A 32 -1.33 3.43 30.05
CA ALA A 32 -1.90 2.85 28.84
C ALA A 32 -0.91 2.89 27.67
N GLN A 33 -0.23 4.03 27.48
CA GLN A 33 0.78 4.17 26.44
C GLN A 33 1.96 3.21 26.64
N LYS A 34 2.47 3.05 27.86
CA LYS A 34 3.53 2.07 28.15
C LYS A 34 3.10 0.65 27.84
N ILE A 35 1.85 0.27 28.13
CA ILE A 35 1.33 -1.07 27.82
C ILE A 35 1.29 -1.27 26.31
N ILE A 36 0.72 -0.31 25.57
CA ILE A 36 0.66 -0.34 24.11
C ILE A 36 2.07 -0.44 23.50
N GLU A 37 3.03 0.32 24.05
CA GLU A 37 4.38 0.41 23.49
C GLU A 37 5.24 -0.83 23.75
N ASN A 38 5.11 -1.45 24.92
CA ASN A 38 5.94 -2.56 25.38
C ASN A 38 5.27 -3.93 25.23
N HIS A 39 4.07 -3.99 24.67
CA HIS A 39 3.40 -5.26 24.45
C HIS A 39 4.22 -6.15 23.51
N ASP A 40 4.28 -7.43 23.85
CA ASP A 40 4.93 -8.42 23.02
C ASP A 40 4.17 -8.62 21.70
N GLN A 41 4.87 -8.44 20.59
CA GLN A 41 4.32 -8.64 19.25
C GLN A 41 4.76 -9.99 18.65
N SER A 42 5.23 -10.93 19.48
CA SER A 42 5.47 -12.30 19.05
C SER A 42 4.18 -12.98 18.58
N LEU A 43 4.28 -13.73 17.49
CA LEU A 43 3.15 -14.43 16.89
C LEU A 43 3.27 -15.94 17.14
N HIS A 44 2.25 -16.48 17.82
CA HIS A 44 2.14 -17.90 18.12
C HIS A 44 0.72 -18.38 17.84
N TYR A 45 0.57 -19.51 17.16
CA TYR A 45 -0.73 -20.15 16.97
C TYR A 45 -1.31 -20.64 18.30
N ALA A 46 -2.63 -20.75 18.36
CA ALA A 46 -3.32 -21.32 19.51
C ALA A 46 -2.93 -22.79 19.69
N PRO A 47 -2.43 -23.22 20.87
CA PRO A 47 -2.11 -24.62 21.10
C PRO A 47 -3.40 -25.45 21.14
N LYS A 48 -3.33 -26.66 20.56
CA LYS A 48 -4.41 -27.64 20.66
C LYS A 48 -4.44 -28.20 22.08
N ILE A 49 -5.61 -28.19 22.69
CA ILE A 49 -5.87 -28.67 24.04
C ILE A 49 -6.44 -30.09 24.02
N GLU A 50 -7.40 -30.33 23.14
CA GLU A 50 -8.06 -31.63 23.01
C GLU A 50 -8.37 -31.92 21.53
N SER A 51 -8.51 -33.20 21.18
CA SER A 51 -8.80 -33.61 19.81
C SER A 51 -9.96 -34.59 19.77
N ASN A 52 -10.75 -34.53 18.70
CA ASN A 52 -11.90 -35.39 18.46
C ASN A 52 -12.98 -35.31 19.55
N VAL A 53 -13.17 -34.13 20.13
CA VAL A 53 -14.21 -33.89 21.13
C VAL A 53 -15.58 -33.97 20.45
N PRO A 54 -16.50 -34.81 20.92
CA PRO A 54 -17.84 -34.88 20.36
C PRO A 54 -18.60 -33.59 20.70
N ALA A 55 -19.03 -32.87 19.67
CA ALA A 55 -19.81 -31.65 19.78
C ALA A 55 -21.06 -31.73 18.91
N ILE A 56 -22.10 -30.98 19.29
CA ILE A 56 -23.31 -30.83 18.48
C ILE A 56 -23.27 -29.44 17.86
N ARG A 57 -23.39 -29.38 16.54
CA ARG A 57 -23.55 -28.14 15.77
C ARG A 57 -24.94 -28.10 15.17
N PHE A 58 -25.58 -26.94 15.22
CA PHE A 58 -26.90 -26.76 14.62
C PHE A 58 -26.74 -26.11 13.25
N LEU A 59 -27.28 -26.74 12.22
CA LEU A 59 -27.42 -26.15 10.89
C LEU A 59 -28.91 -25.91 10.65
N GLY A 60 -29.35 -24.67 10.87
CA GLY A 60 -30.78 -24.38 11.05
C GLY A 60 -31.29 -25.00 12.35
N ASN A 61 -32.34 -25.81 12.27
CA ASN A 61 -32.92 -26.51 13.44
C ASN A 61 -32.43 -27.96 13.59
N GLU A 62 -31.60 -28.46 12.67
CA GLU A 62 -31.12 -29.85 12.68
C GLU A 62 -29.83 -29.97 13.51
N PRO A 63 -29.75 -30.87 14.50
CA PRO A 63 -28.54 -31.13 15.26
C PRO A 63 -27.61 -32.10 14.50
N HIS A 64 -26.37 -31.68 14.27
CA HIS A 64 -25.32 -32.48 13.65
C HIS A 64 -24.23 -32.82 14.66
N HIS A 65 -23.94 -34.12 14.81
CA HIS A 65 -22.83 -34.58 15.63
C HIS A 65 -21.53 -34.45 14.84
N VAL A 66 -20.59 -33.70 15.40
CA VAL A 66 -19.27 -33.46 14.81
C VAL A 66 -18.18 -33.77 15.83
N LYS A 67 -16.98 -34.07 15.33
CA LYS A 67 -15.79 -34.19 16.14
C LYS A 67 -14.95 -32.95 15.92
N GLU A 68 -14.56 -32.30 17.00
CA GLU A 68 -13.85 -31.03 16.94
C GLU A 68 -12.53 -31.12 17.70
N ASP A 69 -11.55 -30.39 17.20
CA ASP A 69 -10.33 -30.11 17.93
C ASP A 69 -10.54 -28.81 18.73
N ILE A 70 -10.18 -28.84 20.01
CA ILE A 70 -10.30 -27.70 20.92
C ILE A 70 -8.95 -27.02 21.03
N TYR A 71 -8.93 -25.71 20.90
CA TYR A 71 -7.72 -24.89 20.93
C TYR A 71 -7.83 -23.77 21.95
N LEU A 72 -6.69 -23.40 22.55
CA LEU A 72 -6.60 -22.25 23.44
C LEU A 72 -6.38 -20.97 22.63
N ALA A 73 -7.44 -20.54 21.95
CA ALA A 73 -7.46 -19.28 21.24
C ALA A 73 -7.47 -18.10 22.23
N LYS A 74 -6.83 -16.98 21.86
CA LYS A 74 -6.86 -15.75 22.65
C LYS A 74 -7.09 -14.56 21.74
N GLN A 75 -7.68 -13.52 22.33
CA GLN A 75 -7.83 -12.21 21.70
C GLN A 75 -7.62 -11.14 22.77
N TYR A 76 -7.08 -10.01 22.37
CA TYR A 76 -6.91 -8.86 23.25
C TYR A 76 -7.12 -7.57 22.46
N HIS A 77 -7.59 -6.55 23.16
CA HIS A 77 -7.73 -5.20 22.65
C HIS A 77 -7.54 -4.21 23.80
N GLY A 78 -6.87 -3.10 23.53
CA GLY A 78 -6.72 -1.98 24.44
C GLY A 78 -6.58 -0.69 23.65
N GLN A 79 -7.11 0.40 24.18
CA GLN A 79 -7.08 1.72 23.55
C GLN A 79 -6.91 2.78 24.64
N ASP A 80 -6.19 3.86 24.31
CA ASP A 80 -6.08 5.05 25.16
C ASP A 80 -7.03 6.18 24.70
N GLY A 81 -7.15 7.23 25.52
CA GLY A 81 -8.00 8.39 25.20
C GLY A 81 -7.43 9.36 24.15
N ILE A 82 -6.22 9.13 23.64
CA ILE A 82 -5.49 10.05 22.74
C ILE A 82 -5.21 9.43 21.35
N GLY A 83 -5.76 8.24 21.08
CA GLY A 83 -5.75 7.61 19.76
C GLY A 83 -4.71 6.50 19.57
N GLY A 84 -3.98 6.12 20.62
CA GLY A 84 -3.17 4.91 20.65
C GLY A 84 -4.03 3.68 20.93
N TYR A 85 -3.65 2.55 20.33
CA TYR A 85 -4.32 1.27 20.55
C TYR A 85 -3.39 0.09 20.37
N ILE A 86 -3.85 -1.06 20.84
CA ILE A 86 -3.27 -2.35 20.56
C ILE A 86 -4.37 -3.40 20.42
N TYR A 87 -4.19 -4.34 19.51
CA TYR A 87 -5.02 -5.54 19.46
C TYR A 87 -4.25 -6.71 18.86
N GLY A 88 -4.77 -7.90 19.12
CA GLY A 88 -4.26 -9.11 18.52
C GLY A 88 -5.14 -10.30 18.83
N TYR A 89 -4.90 -11.37 18.09
CA TYR A 89 -5.56 -12.64 18.30
C TYR A 89 -4.67 -13.77 17.79
N ASN A 90 -4.90 -14.96 18.33
CA ASN A 90 -4.31 -16.17 17.82
C ASN A 90 -5.33 -17.31 17.84
N VAL A 91 -5.40 -17.98 16.71
CA VAL A 91 -6.22 -19.17 16.44
C VAL A 91 -5.29 -20.26 15.88
N PRO A 92 -5.78 -21.46 15.53
CA PRO A 92 -4.91 -22.59 15.18
C PRO A 92 -3.99 -22.38 13.98
N ASP A 93 -4.41 -21.55 13.04
CA ASP A 93 -3.81 -21.38 11.72
C ASP A 93 -3.54 -19.91 11.36
N ILE A 94 -3.88 -18.97 12.24
CA ILE A 94 -3.68 -17.53 12.06
C ILE A 94 -3.28 -16.91 13.40
N ALA A 95 -2.30 -16.03 13.42
CA ALA A 95 -2.09 -15.10 14.52
C ALA A 95 -1.80 -13.69 13.98
N LYS A 96 -2.22 -12.68 14.75
CA LYS A 96 -2.04 -11.26 14.41
C LYS A 96 -1.82 -10.44 15.67
N THR A 97 -1.01 -9.39 15.51
CA THR A 97 -0.82 -8.32 16.49
C THR A 97 -0.63 -7.01 15.75
N GLU A 98 -1.19 -5.93 16.30
CA GLU A 98 -1.02 -4.59 15.77
C GLU A 98 -1.10 -3.58 16.91
N ARG A 99 -0.21 -2.61 16.88
CA ARG A 99 -0.24 -1.47 17.78
C ARG A 99 -0.09 -0.17 17.00
N LYS A 100 -0.71 0.87 17.51
CA LYS A 100 -0.55 2.23 17.04
C LYS A 100 -0.28 3.13 18.24
N LYS A 101 0.77 3.94 18.15
CA LYS A 101 1.02 4.99 19.13
C LYS A 101 0.11 6.19 18.87
N ALA A 102 -0.16 7.00 19.90
CA ALA A 102 -0.91 8.24 19.76
C ALA A 102 -0.35 9.18 18.67
N GLY A 103 0.98 9.18 18.47
CA GLY A 103 1.66 9.97 17.44
C GLY A 103 1.48 9.47 16.00
N GLY A 104 0.78 8.36 15.77
CA GLY A 104 0.50 7.83 14.43
C GLY A 104 1.36 6.63 14.02
N ASP A 105 2.52 6.41 14.66
CA ASP A 105 3.37 5.25 14.41
C ASP A 105 2.58 3.95 14.57
N LEU A 106 2.44 3.19 13.49
CA LEU A 106 1.75 1.90 13.46
C LEU A 106 2.75 0.79 13.16
N ARG A 107 2.65 -0.32 13.90
CA ARG A 107 3.40 -1.55 13.64
C ARG A 107 2.52 -2.76 13.89
N GLY A 108 2.48 -3.67 12.93
CA GLY A 108 1.80 -4.92 13.12
C GLY A 108 2.43 -6.05 12.32
N ALA A 109 2.01 -7.25 12.66
CA ALA A 109 2.43 -8.47 12.00
C ALA A 109 1.27 -9.46 12.03
N TYR A 110 1.22 -10.32 11.01
CA TYR A 110 0.36 -11.49 11.01
C TYR A 110 1.07 -12.67 10.36
N ASN A 111 0.74 -13.87 10.81
CA ASN A 111 1.14 -15.11 10.17
C ASN A 111 -0.05 -16.03 9.99
N TYR A 112 -0.02 -16.82 8.93
CA TYR A 112 -1.04 -17.81 8.65
C TYR A 112 -0.49 -18.97 7.84
N ILE A 113 -1.20 -20.10 7.87
CA ILE A 113 -0.85 -21.27 7.08
C ILE A 113 -1.63 -21.26 5.77
N SER A 114 -0.92 -21.31 4.64
CA SER A 114 -1.50 -21.43 3.30
C SER A 114 -0.76 -22.46 2.47
N GLY A 115 -1.48 -23.43 1.91
CA GLY A 115 -0.87 -24.52 1.13
C GLY A 115 0.19 -25.32 1.88
N GLY A 116 0.04 -25.45 3.21
CA GLY A 116 1.02 -26.13 4.09
C GLY A 116 2.29 -25.32 4.37
N LYS A 117 2.38 -24.06 3.92
CA LYS A 117 3.49 -23.15 4.20
C LYS A 117 3.03 -22.04 5.13
N GLU A 118 3.91 -21.67 6.06
CA GLU A 118 3.68 -20.50 6.90
C GLU A 118 4.02 -19.23 6.12
N ILE A 119 3.04 -18.34 6.00
CA ILE A 119 3.21 -17.00 5.46
C ILE A 119 3.33 -16.04 6.64
N LYS A 120 4.33 -15.17 6.62
CA LYS A 120 4.59 -14.14 7.63
C LYS A 120 4.62 -12.80 6.95
N VAL A 121 3.91 -11.85 7.53
CA VAL A 121 3.83 -10.48 7.03
C VAL A 121 4.06 -9.53 8.20
N GLU A 122 4.96 -8.58 8.00
CA GLU A 122 5.20 -7.47 8.91
C GLU A 122 4.94 -6.17 8.16
N TYR A 123 4.29 -5.21 8.82
CA TYR A 123 3.95 -3.93 8.22
C TYR A 123 4.06 -2.81 9.24
N TRP A 124 4.34 -1.61 8.74
CA TRP A 124 4.47 -0.42 9.56
C TRP A 124 4.12 0.85 8.78
N ASP A 125 3.72 1.87 9.52
CA ASP A 125 3.62 3.25 9.06
C ASP A 125 4.30 4.14 10.09
N ASN A 126 5.28 4.92 9.63
CA ASN A 126 6.06 5.86 10.43
C ASN A 126 5.87 7.31 9.94
N GLY A 127 4.80 7.59 9.20
CA GLY A 127 4.52 8.89 8.58
C GLY A 127 5.10 9.05 7.17
N ASN A 128 5.93 8.12 6.69
CA ASN A 128 6.44 8.09 5.31
C ASN A 128 5.59 7.22 4.38
N GLY A 129 4.43 6.76 4.86
CA GLY A 129 3.52 5.88 4.14
C GLY A 129 3.57 4.44 4.65
N PHE A 130 2.74 3.61 4.04
CA PHE A 130 2.61 2.20 4.41
C PHE A 130 3.76 1.36 3.84
N HIS A 131 4.39 0.58 4.71
CA HIS A 131 5.44 -0.36 4.35
C HIS A 131 5.05 -1.78 4.76
N GLN A 132 5.46 -2.77 3.97
CA GLN A 132 5.22 -4.18 4.23
C GLN A 132 6.41 -5.02 3.75
N ILE A 133 6.74 -6.04 4.55
CA ILE A 133 7.62 -7.15 4.15
C ILE A 133 6.90 -8.47 4.40
N ASP A 134 7.17 -9.46 3.56
CA ASP A 134 6.66 -10.82 3.72
C ASP A 134 7.72 -11.84 3.33
N ASN A 135 7.45 -13.11 3.64
CA ASN A 135 8.29 -14.25 3.26
C ASN A 135 7.83 -14.93 1.95
N VAL A 136 6.95 -14.30 1.16
CA VAL A 136 6.41 -14.87 -0.07
C VAL A 136 7.42 -14.62 -1.20
N PRO A 137 7.68 -15.61 -2.07
CA PRO A 137 8.53 -15.40 -3.24
C PRO A 137 7.99 -14.27 -4.11
N LYS A 138 8.78 -13.20 -4.29
CA LYS A 138 8.44 -12.09 -5.18
C LYS A 138 8.60 -12.54 -6.63
N ILE A 139 7.51 -12.98 -7.25
CA ILE A 139 7.46 -13.21 -8.69
C ILE A 139 7.22 -11.85 -9.34
N LEU A 140 8.29 -11.06 -9.47
CA LEU A 140 8.21 -9.82 -10.22
C LEU A 140 8.10 -10.17 -11.70
N PRO A 141 7.16 -9.57 -12.45
CA PRO A 141 7.13 -9.72 -13.89
C PRO A 141 8.47 -9.24 -14.43
N LYS A 142 9.13 -10.08 -15.23
CA LYS A 142 10.37 -9.69 -15.90
C LYS A 142 10.05 -8.46 -16.76
N GLN A 143 10.75 -7.36 -16.54
CA GLN A 143 10.65 -6.20 -17.43
C GLN A 143 11.01 -6.67 -18.84
N ILE A 144 10.10 -6.42 -19.78
CA ILE A 144 10.34 -6.70 -21.20
C ILE A 144 11.39 -5.68 -21.65
N ASP A 145 12.45 -6.16 -22.29
CA ASP A 145 13.44 -5.27 -22.88
C ASP A 145 12.79 -4.38 -23.95
N ASP A 146 13.06 -3.07 -23.91
CA ASP A 146 12.52 -2.14 -24.90
C ASP A 146 12.90 -2.62 -26.32
N SER A 147 11.93 -2.67 -27.23
CA SER A 147 12.24 -2.93 -28.64
C SER A 147 13.19 -1.86 -29.17
N PRO A 148 13.96 -2.12 -30.24
CA PRO A 148 14.87 -1.13 -30.81
C PRO A 148 14.18 0.20 -31.15
N GLU A 149 12.93 0.15 -31.59
CA GLU A 149 12.10 1.33 -31.87
C GLU A 149 11.76 2.10 -30.59
N VAL A 150 11.32 1.41 -29.53
CA VAL A 150 10.98 2.03 -28.24
C VAL A 150 12.21 2.66 -27.60
N LYS A 151 13.37 2.00 -27.70
CA LYS A 151 14.64 2.55 -27.25
C LYS A 151 15.02 3.83 -27.99
N ALA A 152 14.95 3.82 -29.33
CA ALA A 152 15.23 5.00 -30.14
C ALA A 152 14.24 6.15 -29.85
N ALA A 153 12.96 5.85 -29.64
CA ALA A 153 11.96 6.84 -29.27
C ALA A 153 12.23 7.44 -27.88
N LYS A 154 12.62 6.60 -26.91
CA LYS A 154 13.01 7.04 -25.56
C LYS A 154 14.26 7.93 -25.60
N GLU A 155 15.26 7.57 -26.39
CA GLU A 155 16.47 8.38 -26.58
C GLU A 155 16.14 9.75 -27.20
N LYS A 156 15.29 9.79 -28.24
CA LYS A 156 14.83 11.05 -28.84
C LYS A 156 14.04 11.89 -27.84
N PHE A 157 13.16 11.27 -27.06
CA PHE A 157 12.39 11.96 -26.03
C PHE A 157 13.32 12.57 -24.96
N LEU A 158 14.26 11.78 -24.44
CA LEU A 158 15.22 12.25 -23.45
C LEU A 158 16.12 13.37 -23.99
N ALA A 159 16.61 13.23 -25.22
CA ALA A 159 17.39 14.29 -25.87
C ALA A 159 16.59 15.59 -25.98
N ARG A 160 15.33 15.51 -26.43
CA ARG A 160 14.45 16.68 -26.51
C ARG A 160 14.17 17.26 -25.13
N TRP A 161 13.86 16.43 -24.14
CA TRP A 161 13.65 16.87 -22.76
C TRP A 161 14.85 17.64 -22.23
N HIS A 162 16.07 17.12 -22.44
CA HIS A 162 17.30 17.79 -22.01
C HIS A 162 17.50 19.13 -22.71
N GLU A 163 17.28 19.20 -24.03
CA GLU A 163 17.32 20.46 -24.78
C GLU A 163 16.33 21.49 -24.20
N GLU A 164 15.10 21.08 -23.92
CA GLU A 164 14.08 21.97 -23.33
C GLU A 164 14.42 22.38 -21.89
N ALA A 165 14.98 21.47 -21.09
CA ALA A 165 15.42 21.77 -19.75
C ALA A 165 16.55 22.80 -19.74
N GLU A 166 17.51 22.69 -20.67
CA GLU A 166 18.59 23.69 -20.83
C GLU A 166 18.05 25.01 -21.35
N ARG A 167 17.16 25.01 -22.35
CA ARG A 167 16.51 26.26 -22.80
C ARG A 167 15.76 26.94 -21.66
N ASN A 168 15.04 26.20 -20.83
CA ASN A 168 14.30 26.76 -19.70
C ASN A 168 15.22 27.33 -18.61
N LYS A 169 16.47 26.86 -18.49
CA LYS A 169 17.49 27.47 -17.60
C LYS A 169 18.05 28.78 -18.14
N HIS A 170 17.90 29.03 -19.44
CA HIS A 170 18.30 30.27 -20.09
C HIS A 170 17.06 31.09 -20.46
N PRO A 171 16.48 31.86 -19.51
CA PRO A 171 15.35 32.73 -19.83
C PRO A 171 15.74 33.65 -20.98
N VAL A 172 14.82 33.77 -21.95
CA VAL A 172 15.01 34.66 -23.09
C VAL A 172 15.23 36.07 -22.55
N THR A 173 16.36 36.69 -22.90
CA THR A 173 16.62 38.09 -22.60
C THR A 173 15.45 38.93 -23.11
N ASP A 174 15.08 39.99 -22.38
CA ASP A 174 13.97 40.89 -22.71
C ASP A 174 13.87 41.07 -24.24
N PRO A 175 12.71 40.76 -24.86
CA PRO A 175 12.59 40.79 -26.31
C PRO A 175 12.86 42.18 -26.90
N TYR A 176 12.91 43.23 -26.08
CA TYR A 176 13.13 44.60 -26.51
C TYR A 176 14.56 45.10 -26.24
N ASN A 177 15.11 45.85 -27.18
CA ASN A 177 16.32 46.64 -26.99
C ASN A 177 16.02 47.91 -26.16
N SER A 178 17.04 48.72 -25.87
CA SER A 178 16.91 49.98 -25.12
C SER A 178 15.99 51.03 -25.77
N GLU A 179 15.55 50.80 -27.01
CA GLU A 179 14.69 51.68 -27.81
C GLU A 179 13.25 51.11 -27.92
N GLY A 180 12.95 50.01 -27.22
CA GLY A 180 11.63 49.37 -27.26
C GLY A 180 11.34 48.56 -28.52
N GLN A 181 12.36 48.22 -29.32
CA GLN A 181 12.24 47.43 -30.55
C GLN A 181 12.71 45.99 -30.34
N TYR A 182 12.18 45.04 -31.11
CA TYR A 182 12.57 43.62 -31.01
C TYR A 182 14.08 43.42 -31.22
N ALA A 183 14.79 42.98 -30.17
CA ALA A 183 16.24 42.78 -30.16
C ALA A 183 16.69 41.56 -30.98
N SER A 184 15.85 40.53 -31.09
CA SER A 184 16.13 39.31 -31.88
C SER A 184 14.85 38.63 -32.37
N GLY A 185 14.98 37.64 -33.24
CA GLY A 185 13.84 36.87 -33.80
C GLY A 185 13.22 37.49 -35.06
N PRO A 186 12.17 36.86 -35.62
CA PRO A 186 11.62 37.22 -36.94
C PRO A 186 10.99 38.62 -37.03
N LEU A 187 10.62 39.20 -35.88
CA LEU A 187 10.07 40.56 -35.80
C LEU A 187 11.17 41.63 -35.64
N SER A 188 12.42 41.24 -35.38
CA SER A 188 13.55 42.17 -35.33
C SER A 188 13.88 42.73 -36.72
N ALA A 189 14.54 43.88 -36.77
CA ALA A 189 14.95 44.51 -38.03
C ALA A 189 15.83 43.59 -38.90
N GLN A 190 16.73 42.82 -38.26
CA GLN A 190 17.56 41.83 -38.93
C GLN A 190 16.74 40.65 -39.45
N GLY A 191 15.83 40.10 -38.63
CA GLY A 191 14.95 38.99 -39.02
C GLY A 191 14.04 39.34 -40.21
N GLN A 192 13.50 40.56 -40.25
CA GLN A 192 12.70 41.04 -41.38
C GLN A 192 13.54 41.20 -42.67
N LEU A 193 14.82 41.53 -42.54
CA LEU A 193 15.75 41.66 -43.66
C LEU A 193 16.12 40.29 -44.24
N GLU A 194 16.41 39.31 -43.39
CA GLU A 194 16.67 37.93 -43.79
C GLU A 194 15.45 37.29 -44.44
N PHE A 195 14.26 37.51 -43.88
CA PHE A 195 13.00 37.07 -44.46
C PHE A 195 12.79 37.64 -45.86
N LYS A 196 13.04 38.94 -46.06
CA LYS A 196 12.99 39.58 -47.39
C LYS A 196 14.00 38.99 -48.37
N LYS A 197 15.23 38.68 -47.92
CA LYS A 197 16.27 38.07 -48.76
C LYS A 197 15.89 36.65 -49.19
N GLN A 198 15.38 35.82 -48.27
CA GLN A 198 14.88 34.48 -48.60
C GLN A 198 13.74 34.55 -49.61
N PHE A 199 12.78 35.46 -49.40
CA PHE A 199 11.64 35.62 -50.30
C PHE A 199 12.08 36.05 -51.71
N GLN A 200 13.05 36.96 -51.82
CA GLN A 200 13.60 37.38 -53.12
C GLN A 200 14.39 36.28 -53.83
N GLN A 201 15.15 35.45 -53.10
CA GLN A 201 15.86 34.30 -53.68
C GLN A 201 14.89 33.24 -54.21
N GLN A 202 13.74 33.04 -53.56
CA GLN A 202 12.71 32.11 -54.00
C GLN A 202 12.05 32.54 -55.33
N TYR A 203 11.95 33.84 -55.62
CA TYR A 203 11.48 34.33 -56.92
C TYR A 203 12.51 34.16 -58.05
N GLN A 204 13.81 34.08 -57.75
CA GLN A 204 14.85 33.88 -58.77
C GLN A 204 15.05 32.40 -59.15
N GLN A 205 14.74 31.45 -58.26
CA GLN A 205 14.83 30.02 -58.55
C GLN A 205 13.52 29.40 -59.07
N GLY A 206 12.43 30.18 -59.18
CA GLY A 206 11.08 29.68 -59.47
C GLY A 206 10.63 29.64 -60.93
N GLN A 207 11.52 29.80 -61.93
CA GLN A 207 11.14 29.50 -63.32
C GLN A 207 11.51 28.07 -63.70
N TYR A 208 10.52 27.37 -64.27
CA TYR A 208 10.49 25.99 -64.75
C TYR A 208 10.24 24.91 -63.68
N GLN A 209 8.97 24.55 -63.51
CA GLN A 209 8.46 23.22 -63.90
C GLN A 209 6.92 23.21 -63.91
N GLN A 210 6.32 23.23 -65.11
CA GLN A 210 4.93 22.80 -65.29
C GLN A 210 4.91 21.26 -65.34
N GLY A 211 4.43 20.62 -64.29
CA GLY A 211 4.12 19.19 -64.27
C GLY A 211 2.64 18.98 -64.57
N GLN A 212 2.33 18.19 -65.60
CA GLN A 212 0.98 17.87 -66.04
C GLN A 212 0.23 17.00 -65.03
N TYR A 213 -1.03 17.35 -64.76
CA TYR A 213 -1.98 16.53 -64.00
C TYR A 213 -2.59 15.45 -64.90
N GLN A 214 -2.29 14.17 -64.62
CA GLN A 214 -3.03 13.03 -65.16
C GLN A 214 -4.22 12.69 -64.26
N LYS A 215 -5.40 12.53 -64.87
CA LYS A 215 -6.68 12.19 -64.22
C LYS A 215 -6.66 10.75 -63.68
N PRO A 216 -7.26 10.48 -62.50
CA PRO A 216 -7.41 9.11 -62.00
C PRO A 216 -8.52 8.35 -62.76
N GLY A 217 -8.21 7.10 -63.14
CA GLY A 217 -9.10 6.20 -63.87
C GLY A 217 -10.26 5.69 -63.02
N GLN A 218 -11.42 5.52 -63.68
CA GLN A 218 -12.63 4.92 -63.13
C GLN A 218 -12.49 3.39 -63.07
N TYR A 219 -12.88 2.80 -61.94
CA TYR A 219 -13.03 1.37 -61.78
C TYR A 219 -14.35 0.92 -62.42
N GLN A 220 -14.29 -0.10 -63.29
CA GLN A 220 -15.41 -0.97 -63.65
C GLN A 220 -15.36 -2.23 -62.79
#